data_AF-A0A6C0F8G3-F1
#
_entry.id   AF-A0A6C0F8G3-F1
#
_cell.length_a   1.000
_cell.length_b   1.000
_cell.length_c   1.000
_cell.angle_alpha   90.00
_cell.angle_beta   90.00
_cell.angle_gamma   90.00
#
_symmetry.space_group_name_H-M   'P 1'
#
loop_
_entity.id
_entity.type
_entity.pdbx_description
1 polymer ?
#
loop_
_entity_poly.entity_id
_entity_poly.type
_entity_poly.pdbx_seq_one_letter_code
_entity_poly.pdbx_strand_id
1 'polypeptide(L)'
;MHYKKGKIIKVNDKMQSNYSYILTASYGKKGFSHPDFKPDLTPKQILELGAFEGKYLNDCDEEFPKEWYKSAKKKGKLSPMKANPAINCFGMKSRLSLQEWKKRKWIPINEKDKDVRGWFQWYCRYYIGRRDKNVDRIQINRWKSYKRHLGQIRKNCKPGDFSCRPKQRQGLLQWAYNPFI
;
A
#
# COMPACT_ATOMS: atom_id res chain seq x y z
N MET A 1 16.52 11.82 11.50
CA MET A 1 15.46 11.11 10.71
C MET A 1 16.10 10.12 9.75
N HIS A 2 15.76 8.83 9.85
CA HIS A 2 16.41 7.75 9.08
C HIS A 2 16.09 7.73 7.58
N TYR A 3 15.09 8.48 7.10
CA TYR A 3 14.69 8.53 5.69
C TYR A 3 14.78 9.98 5.21
N LYS A 4 15.90 10.34 4.59
CA LYS A 4 16.22 11.69 4.10
C LYS A 4 16.73 11.64 2.67
N LYS A 5 16.58 12.75 1.94
CA LYS A 5 17.10 12.91 0.58
C LYS A 5 18.59 12.54 0.53
N GLY A 6 19.00 11.84 -0.52
CA GLY A 6 20.37 11.34 -0.71
C GLY A 6 20.67 10.00 -0.03
N LYS A 7 19.80 9.50 0.86
CA LYS A 7 19.99 8.16 1.43
C LYS A 7 19.78 7.07 0.37
N ILE A 8 20.69 6.10 0.32
CA ILE A 8 20.53 4.85 -0.43
C ILE A 8 19.77 3.84 0.43
N ILE A 9 18.74 3.24 -0.13
CA ILE A 9 18.02 2.09 0.43
C ILE A 9 18.47 0.85 -0.33
N LYS A 10 18.91 -0.18 0.41
CA LYS A 10 19.20 -1.51 -0.14
C LYS A 10 17.99 -2.40 0.16
N VAL A 11 17.48 -3.09 -0.85
CA VAL A 11 16.34 -3.99 -0.73
C VAL A 11 16.84 -5.42 -0.66
N ASN A 12 16.42 -6.11 0.39
CA ASN A 12 16.71 -7.52 0.60
C ASN A 12 15.50 -8.17 1.31
N ASP A 13 14.52 -8.61 0.52
CA ASP A 13 13.33 -9.32 0.98
C ASP A 13 13.10 -10.60 0.18
N LYS A 14 12.09 -11.41 0.54
CA LYS A 14 11.87 -12.73 -0.10
C LYS A 14 11.55 -12.67 -1.60
N MET A 15 11.17 -11.51 -2.12
CA MET A 15 10.79 -11.31 -3.52
C MET A 15 11.78 -10.44 -4.30
N GLN A 16 12.69 -9.74 -3.63
CA GLN A 16 13.62 -8.84 -4.28
C GLN A 16 14.94 -8.75 -3.50
N SER A 17 16.02 -9.14 -4.18
CA SER A 17 17.40 -8.93 -3.74
C SER A 17 18.16 -8.14 -4.83
N ASN A 18 19.37 -7.67 -4.52
CA ASN A 18 20.24 -6.94 -5.46
C ASN A 18 19.59 -5.69 -6.08
N TYR A 19 18.63 -5.08 -5.39
CA TYR A 19 18.01 -3.81 -5.79
C TYR A 19 18.33 -2.72 -4.77
N SER A 20 18.63 -1.52 -5.24
CA SER A 20 18.80 -0.36 -4.40
C SER A 20 18.28 0.89 -5.10
N TYR A 21 17.94 1.92 -4.33
CA TYR A 21 17.51 3.20 -4.86
C TYR A 21 17.86 4.35 -3.91
N ILE A 22 17.97 5.55 -4.47
CA ILE A 22 18.24 6.77 -3.72
C ILE A 22 16.90 7.46 -3.41
N LEU A 23 16.74 7.96 -2.18
CA LEU A 23 15.63 8.83 -1.82
C LEU A 23 15.87 10.23 -2.38
N THR A 24 14.95 10.73 -3.20
CA THR A 24 15.09 12.03 -3.88
C THR A 24 14.13 13.09 -3.36
N ALA A 25 13.10 12.67 -2.61
CA ALA A 25 12.11 13.53 -1.98
C ALA A 25 12.11 13.41 -0.46
N SER A 26 11.49 14.39 0.19
CA SER A 26 11.27 14.39 1.65
C SER A 26 10.35 13.24 2.08
N TYR A 27 10.62 12.66 3.25
CA TYR A 27 9.74 11.65 3.86
C TYR A 27 8.34 12.20 4.17
N GLY A 28 7.32 11.40 3.90
CA GLY A 28 5.92 11.69 4.18
C GLY A 28 5.27 12.65 3.19
N LYS A 29 4.05 13.10 3.52
CA LYS A 29 3.23 13.96 2.65
C LYS A 29 3.94 15.24 2.20
N LYS A 30 4.86 15.78 3.01
CA LYS A 30 5.70 16.96 2.66
C LYS A 30 6.57 16.78 1.42
N GLY A 31 6.87 15.54 1.03
CA GLY A 31 7.66 15.27 -0.18
C GLY A 31 6.82 14.96 -1.41
N PHE A 32 5.50 14.94 -1.31
CA PHE A 32 4.64 14.53 -2.42
C PHE A 32 4.73 15.58 -3.53
N SER A 33 5.12 15.14 -4.73
CA SER A 33 5.36 15.99 -5.89
C SER A 33 4.12 16.17 -6.75
N HIS A 34 3.07 15.38 -6.53
CA HIS A 34 1.85 15.41 -7.32
C HIS A 34 0.71 16.03 -6.49
N PRO A 35 0.17 17.20 -6.87
CA PRO A 35 -0.79 17.93 -6.04
C PRO A 35 -2.08 17.15 -5.80
N ASP A 36 -2.55 16.39 -6.79
CA ASP A 36 -3.77 15.59 -6.64
C ASP A 36 -3.60 14.29 -5.84
N PHE A 37 -2.36 13.85 -5.58
CA PHE A 37 -2.14 12.61 -4.84
C PHE A 37 -2.27 12.87 -3.33
N LYS A 38 -3.51 12.80 -2.86
CA LYS A 38 -3.90 13.07 -1.47
C LYS A 38 -4.56 11.83 -0.85
N PRO A 39 -3.79 10.76 -0.57
CA PRO A 39 -4.33 9.58 0.11
C PRO A 39 -4.79 9.92 1.53
N ASP A 40 -5.92 9.33 1.93
CA ASP A 40 -6.51 9.48 3.26
C ASP A 40 -5.68 8.74 4.32
N LEU A 41 -5.13 7.58 3.95
CA LEU A 41 -4.35 6.72 4.84
C LEU A 41 -2.86 6.72 4.49
N THR A 42 -2.01 6.78 5.51
CA THR A 42 -0.57 6.53 5.40
C THR A 42 -0.26 5.03 5.34
N PRO A 43 0.93 4.61 4.86
CA PRO A 43 1.33 3.21 4.90
C PRO A 43 1.27 2.60 6.31
N LYS A 44 1.70 3.36 7.33
CA LYS A 44 1.58 2.98 8.74
C LYS A 44 0.13 2.66 9.11
N GLN A 45 -0.81 3.54 8.80
CA GLN A 45 -2.23 3.34 9.11
C GLN A 45 -2.83 2.14 8.36
N ILE A 46 -2.46 1.93 7.10
CA ILE A 46 -2.91 0.77 6.31
C ILE A 46 -2.49 -0.55 6.98
N LEU A 47 -1.22 -0.64 7.41
CA LEU A 47 -0.73 -1.82 8.14
C LEU A 47 -1.42 -1.98 9.50
N GLU A 48 -1.59 -0.89 10.24
CA GLU A 48 -2.22 -0.89 11.57
C GLU A 48 -3.69 -1.24 11.59
N LEU A 49 -4.44 -0.92 10.53
CA LEU A 49 -5.86 -1.27 10.43
C LEU A 49 -6.04 -2.74 10.03
N GLY A 50 -5.03 -3.33 9.39
CA GLY A 50 -5.09 -4.68 8.84
C GLY A 50 -5.40 -4.65 7.35
N ALA A 51 -4.40 -5.05 6.56
CA ALA A 51 -4.47 -5.08 5.12
C ALA A 51 -3.72 -6.29 4.57
N PHE A 52 -4.18 -6.75 3.40
CA PHE A 52 -3.50 -7.81 2.62
C PHE A 52 -3.23 -9.08 3.45
N GLU A 53 -4.23 -9.44 4.26
CA GLU A 53 -4.28 -10.65 5.07
C GLU A 53 -3.11 -10.74 6.07
N GLY A 54 -2.53 -9.59 6.45
CA GLY A 54 -1.35 -9.46 7.31
C GLY A 54 -0.05 -10.00 6.72
N LYS A 55 -0.07 -10.56 5.51
CA LYS A 55 1.07 -11.25 4.91
C LYS A 55 1.97 -10.33 4.09
N TYR A 56 1.43 -9.21 3.64
CA TYR A 56 2.09 -8.37 2.64
C TYR A 56 3.09 -7.40 3.26
N LEU A 57 4.29 -7.31 2.66
CA LEU A 57 5.43 -6.50 3.12
C LEU A 57 5.92 -6.80 4.55
N ASN A 58 5.48 -7.91 5.16
CA ASN A 58 5.87 -8.26 6.52
C ASN A 58 7.29 -8.79 6.65
N ASP A 59 7.98 -8.94 5.53
CA ASP A 59 9.39 -9.28 5.37
C ASP A 59 10.23 -8.10 4.84
N CYS A 60 9.69 -6.89 4.87
CA CYS A 60 10.34 -5.67 4.37
C CYS A 60 10.65 -4.66 5.51
N ASP A 61 10.78 -5.12 6.75
CA ASP A 61 11.00 -4.28 7.94
C ASP A 61 12.41 -3.68 8.05
N GLU A 62 13.34 -4.16 7.23
CA GLU A 62 14.64 -3.52 6.99
C GLU A 62 14.60 -2.47 5.85
N GLU A 63 13.59 -2.52 4.97
CA GLU A 63 13.39 -1.49 3.94
C GLU A 63 12.61 -0.27 4.49
N PHE A 64 11.50 -0.51 5.19
CA PHE A 64 10.57 0.53 5.63
C PHE A 64 10.66 0.81 7.15
N PRO A 65 10.15 1.96 7.64
CA PRO A 65 10.31 2.35 9.04
C PRO A 65 9.82 1.27 10.02
N LYS A 66 10.70 0.84 10.94
CA LYS A 66 10.41 -0.18 11.96
C LYS A 66 9.14 0.11 12.77
N GLU A 67 8.85 1.39 13.03
CA GLU A 67 7.65 1.82 13.75
C GLU A 67 6.33 1.46 13.04
N TRP A 68 6.32 1.29 11.72
CA TRP A 68 5.14 0.83 10.99
C TRP A 68 4.79 -0.61 11.38
N TYR A 69 5.81 -1.47 11.47
CA TYR A 69 5.68 -2.87 11.81
C TYR A 69 5.43 -3.11 13.30
N LYS A 70 6.13 -2.38 14.18
CA LYS A 70 5.89 -2.46 15.63
C LYS A 70 4.42 -2.18 15.97
N SER A 71 3.85 -1.13 15.38
CA SER A 71 2.46 -0.75 15.63
C SER A 71 1.47 -1.79 15.08
N ALA A 72 1.70 -2.27 13.85
CA ALA A 72 0.87 -3.32 13.26
C ALA A 72 0.96 -4.65 14.05
N LYS A 73 2.15 -5.03 14.52
CA LYS A 73 2.36 -6.21 15.37
C LYS A 73 1.62 -6.07 16.69
N LYS A 74 1.71 -4.92 17.36
CA LYS A 74 1.00 -4.64 18.63
C LYS A 74 -0.52 -4.79 18.47
N LYS A 75 -1.06 -4.45 17.30
CA LYS A 75 -2.49 -4.59 16.97
C LYS A 75 -2.89 -5.97 16.42
N GLY A 76 -1.97 -6.95 16.40
CA GLY A 76 -2.22 -8.27 15.83
C GLY A 76 -2.50 -8.26 14.32
N LYS A 77 -1.98 -7.26 13.59
CA LYS A 77 -2.27 -7.03 12.17
C LYS A 77 -1.24 -7.59 11.19
N LEU A 78 -0.27 -8.35 11.69
CA LEU A 78 0.72 -9.05 10.86
C LEU A 78 0.51 -10.56 10.94
N SER A 79 0.72 -11.22 9.80
CA SER A 79 0.63 -12.68 9.63
C SER A 79 1.88 -13.23 8.95
N PRO A 80 3.02 -13.33 9.68
CA PRO A 80 4.31 -13.74 9.11
C PRO A 80 4.29 -15.12 8.44
N MET A 81 3.54 -16.07 9.00
CA MET A 81 3.52 -17.45 8.52
C MET A 81 2.66 -17.62 7.27
N LYS A 82 1.37 -17.27 7.33
CA LYS A 82 0.41 -17.45 6.23
C LYS A 82 -0.52 -16.26 6.07
N ALA A 83 -1.07 -16.05 4.88
CA ALA A 83 -2.12 -15.06 4.70
C ALA A 83 -3.36 -15.47 5.52
N ASN A 84 -3.87 -14.54 6.34
CA ASN A 84 -5.09 -14.74 7.12
C ASN A 84 -6.11 -13.60 6.85
N PRO A 85 -7.23 -13.86 6.15
CA PRO A 85 -8.26 -12.87 5.89
C PRO A 85 -8.85 -12.21 7.15
N ALA A 86 -8.90 -12.92 8.29
CA ALA A 86 -9.44 -12.37 9.54
C ALA A 86 -8.61 -11.19 10.09
N ILE A 87 -7.35 -11.06 9.67
CA ILE A 87 -6.50 -9.93 10.07
C ILE A 87 -6.90 -8.63 9.38
N ASN A 88 -7.47 -8.71 8.17
CA ASN A 88 -7.93 -7.53 7.45
C ASN A 88 -8.96 -6.76 8.28
N CYS A 89 -8.99 -5.43 8.14
CA CYS A 89 -9.91 -4.56 8.86
C CYS A 89 -11.37 -4.99 8.76
N PHE A 90 -11.79 -5.49 7.59
CA PHE A 90 -13.16 -5.99 7.34
C PHE A 90 -13.22 -7.53 7.29
N GLY A 91 -12.21 -8.23 7.82
CA GLY A 91 -12.22 -9.68 8.02
C GLY A 91 -12.23 -10.54 6.75
N MET A 92 -11.94 -9.99 5.57
CA MET A 92 -12.04 -10.73 4.31
C MET A 92 -11.01 -10.34 3.25
N LYS A 93 -10.78 -11.26 2.31
CA LYS A 93 -9.90 -11.04 1.15
C LYS A 93 -10.60 -10.20 0.08
N SER A 94 -9.99 -9.09 -0.29
CA SER A 94 -10.49 -8.13 -1.30
C SER A 94 -9.76 -8.20 -2.64
N ARG A 95 -8.56 -8.77 -2.67
CA ARG A 95 -7.66 -8.76 -3.84
C ARG A 95 -7.60 -10.07 -4.61
N LEU A 96 -7.11 -9.98 -5.85
CA LEU A 96 -6.65 -11.13 -6.62
C LEU A 96 -5.28 -11.64 -6.11
N SER A 97 -4.88 -12.83 -6.55
CA SER A 97 -3.55 -13.38 -6.24
C SER A 97 -2.45 -12.60 -6.97
N LEU A 98 -1.21 -12.71 -6.48
CA LEU A 98 -0.06 -12.14 -7.18
C LEU A 98 0.15 -12.76 -8.56
N GLN A 99 -0.10 -14.06 -8.70
CA GLN A 99 -0.06 -14.76 -10.00
C GLN A 99 -1.04 -14.14 -10.99
N GLU A 100 -2.27 -13.86 -10.54
CA GLU A 100 -3.28 -13.22 -11.39
C GLU A 100 -2.89 -11.78 -11.76
N TRP A 101 -2.27 -11.04 -10.82
CA TRP A 101 -1.71 -9.72 -11.12
C TRP A 101 -0.62 -9.77 -12.20
N LYS A 102 0.27 -10.77 -12.16
CA LYS A 102 1.28 -11.00 -13.21
C LYS A 102 0.65 -11.37 -14.54
N LYS A 103 -0.32 -12.30 -14.55
CA LYS A 103 -1.06 -12.71 -15.76
C LYS A 103 -1.72 -11.51 -16.46
N ARG A 104 -2.26 -10.58 -15.68
CA ARG A 104 -2.89 -9.34 -16.20
C ARG A 104 -1.90 -8.21 -16.50
N LYS A 105 -0.59 -8.44 -16.36
CA LYS A 105 0.47 -7.41 -16.51
C LYS A 105 0.22 -6.17 -15.64
N TRP A 106 -0.35 -6.38 -14.44
CA TRP A 106 -0.54 -5.31 -13.45
C TRP A 106 0.69 -5.10 -12.57
N ILE A 107 1.59 -6.09 -12.54
CA ILE A 107 2.89 -6.07 -11.88
C ILE A 107 3.85 -6.95 -12.69
N PRO A 108 5.02 -6.44 -13.09
CA PRO A 108 5.36 -5.01 -13.09
C PRO A 108 4.44 -4.25 -14.08
N ILE A 109 4.12 -2.98 -13.80
CA ILE A 109 3.23 -2.18 -14.69
C ILE A 109 3.91 -1.76 -16.00
N ASN A 110 5.24 -1.75 -16.01
CA ASN A 110 6.10 -1.58 -17.18
C ASN A 110 7.47 -2.19 -16.87
N GLU A 111 8.36 -2.29 -17.85
CA GLU A 111 9.68 -2.94 -17.69
C GLU A 111 10.59 -2.29 -16.64
N LYS A 112 10.38 -0.99 -16.36
CA LYS A 112 11.16 -0.21 -15.39
C LYS A 112 10.63 -0.34 -13.97
N ASP A 113 9.40 -0.82 -13.79
CA ASP A 113 8.77 -0.96 -12.50
C ASP A 113 9.46 -2.03 -11.64
N LYS A 114 10.07 -1.58 -10.53
CA LYS A 114 10.75 -2.42 -9.55
C LYS A 114 9.87 -2.75 -8.34
N ASP A 115 8.60 -2.38 -8.36
CA ASP A 115 7.62 -2.69 -7.33
C ASP A 115 6.96 -4.04 -7.61
N VAL A 116 7.68 -5.12 -7.34
CA VAL A 116 7.22 -6.52 -7.52
C VAL A 116 6.02 -6.89 -6.65
N ARG A 117 5.67 -6.02 -5.71
CA ARG A 117 4.48 -6.06 -4.85
C ARG A 117 3.51 -4.90 -5.15
N GLY A 118 3.61 -4.27 -6.33
CA GLY A 118 2.61 -3.38 -6.91
C GLY A 118 2.29 -2.14 -6.06
N TRP A 119 1.04 -1.68 -6.16
CA TRP A 119 0.56 -0.40 -5.61
C TRP A 119 1.04 -0.13 -4.18
N PHE A 120 0.86 -1.07 -3.25
CA PHE A 120 1.16 -0.77 -1.85
C PHE A 120 2.66 -0.67 -1.59
N GLN A 121 3.49 -1.48 -2.25
CA GLN A 121 4.95 -1.34 -2.19
C GLN A 121 5.41 -0.03 -2.82
N TRP A 122 4.85 0.31 -3.99
CA TRP A 122 5.08 1.61 -4.62
C TRP A 122 4.74 2.75 -3.65
N TYR A 123 3.58 2.69 -3.00
CA TYR A 123 3.13 3.74 -2.08
C TYR A 123 4.04 3.85 -0.86
N CYS A 124 4.47 2.73 -0.26
CA CYS A 124 5.46 2.73 0.82
C CYS A 124 6.76 3.42 0.39
N ARG A 125 7.29 3.08 -0.79
CA ARG A 125 8.53 3.68 -1.34
C ARG A 125 8.37 5.15 -1.69
N TYR A 126 7.24 5.52 -2.29
CA TYR A 126 6.87 6.91 -2.58
C TYR A 126 6.77 7.72 -1.28
N TYR A 127 6.17 7.15 -0.23
CA TYR A 127 6.04 7.78 1.07
C TYR A 127 7.40 8.06 1.73
N ILE A 128 8.36 7.15 1.63
CA ILE A 128 9.69 7.36 2.22
C ILE A 128 10.61 8.26 1.37
N GLY A 129 10.22 8.57 0.13
CA GLY A 129 10.91 9.55 -0.71
C GLY A 129 11.53 9.03 -2.00
N ARG A 130 11.28 7.76 -2.39
CA ARG A 130 11.66 7.26 -3.73
C ARG A 130 10.76 7.90 -4.78
N ARG A 131 11.32 8.36 -5.90
CA ARG A 131 10.55 8.85 -7.04
C ARG A 131 10.96 8.11 -8.30
N ASP A 132 9.96 7.75 -9.10
CA ASP A 132 10.12 7.24 -10.45
C ASP A 132 9.01 7.87 -11.29
N LYS A 133 9.34 8.86 -12.12
CA LYS A 133 8.32 9.65 -12.84
C LYS A 133 7.38 8.77 -13.69
N ASN A 134 7.89 7.67 -14.26
CA ASN A 134 7.10 6.81 -15.13
C ASN A 134 6.14 5.95 -14.31
N VAL A 135 6.62 5.38 -13.20
CA VAL A 135 5.80 4.54 -12.32
C VAL A 135 4.83 5.39 -11.50
N ASP A 136 5.29 6.52 -10.94
CA ASP A 136 4.52 7.43 -10.09
C ASP A 136 3.25 7.89 -10.81
N ARG A 137 3.37 8.35 -12.07
CA ARG A 137 2.23 8.81 -12.88
C ARG A 137 1.18 7.72 -13.03
N ILE A 138 1.60 6.50 -13.37
CA ILE A 138 0.67 5.38 -13.61
C ILE A 138 -0.02 4.97 -12.31
N GLN A 139 0.73 4.85 -11.22
CA GLN A 139 0.17 4.44 -9.92
C GLN A 139 -0.80 5.48 -9.38
N ILE A 140 -0.46 6.78 -9.46
CA ILE A 140 -1.37 7.87 -9.05
C ILE A 140 -2.66 7.85 -9.89
N ASN A 141 -2.57 7.60 -11.19
CA ASN A 141 -3.76 7.46 -12.04
C ASN A 141 -4.61 6.23 -11.65
N ARG A 142 -4.00 5.08 -11.36
CA ARG A 142 -4.73 3.90 -10.87
C ARG A 142 -5.45 4.19 -9.56
N TRP A 143 -4.79 4.91 -8.64
CA TRP A 143 -5.38 5.35 -7.39
C TRP A 143 -6.57 6.28 -7.62
N LYS A 144 -6.43 7.31 -8.45
CA LYS A 144 -7.54 8.21 -8.83
C LYS A 144 -8.73 7.43 -9.39
N SER A 145 -8.48 6.49 -10.30
CA SER A 145 -9.54 5.65 -10.88
C SER A 145 -10.25 4.79 -9.83
N TYR A 146 -9.56 4.37 -8.76
CA TYR A 146 -10.15 3.58 -7.68
C TYR A 146 -11.16 4.38 -6.84
N LYS A 147 -11.12 5.72 -6.88
CA LYS A 147 -12.07 6.63 -6.19
C LYS A 147 -13.54 6.33 -6.49
N ARG A 148 -13.87 5.78 -7.67
CA ARG A 148 -15.24 5.37 -8.03
C ARG A 148 -15.88 4.43 -7.01
N HIS A 149 -15.07 3.63 -6.32
CA HIS A 149 -15.55 2.71 -5.28
C HIS A 149 -16.05 3.45 -4.03
N LEU A 150 -15.59 4.68 -3.74
CA LEU A 150 -16.16 5.51 -2.69
C LEU A 150 -17.58 5.94 -3.04
N GLY A 151 -17.82 6.37 -4.29
CA GLY A 151 -19.15 6.74 -4.77
C GLY A 151 -20.13 5.57 -4.70
N GLN A 152 -19.67 4.36 -5.00
CA GLN A 152 -20.47 3.14 -4.84
C GLN A 152 -20.81 2.84 -3.37
N ILE A 153 -19.94 3.13 -2.39
CA ILE A 153 -20.32 3.03 -0.98
C ILE A 153 -21.41 4.06 -0.64
N ARG A 154 -21.18 5.34 -0.97
CA ARG A 154 -22.13 6.43 -0.68
C ARG A 154 -23.52 6.20 -1.27
N LYS A 155 -23.58 5.65 -2.49
CA LYS A 155 -24.84 5.39 -3.18
C LYS A 155 -25.61 4.20 -2.60
N ASN A 156 -24.92 3.18 -2.09
CA ASN A 156 -25.54 1.88 -1.80
C ASN A 156 -25.54 1.50 -0.31
N CYS A 157 -24.86 2.25 0.55
CA CYS A 157 -24.75 1.96 1.97
C CYS A 157 -25.29 3.11 2.81
N LYS A 158 -25.94 2.79 3.93
CA LYS A 158 -26.35 3.80 4.91
C LYS A 158 -25.10 4.38 5.59
N PRO A 159 -25.07 5.70 5.89
CA PRO A 159 -23.98 6.28 6.67
C PRO A 159 -23.78 5.54 7.99
N GLY A 160 -22.53 5.20 8.33
CA GLY A 160 -22.18 4.44 9.53
C GLY A 160 -22.36 2.92 9.44
N ASP A 161 -23.02 2.39 8.41
CA ASP A 161 -23.12 0.95 8.19
C ASP A 161 -21.84 0.41 7.53
N PHE A 162 -20.88 0.04 8.37
CA PHE A 162 -19.61 -0.56 7.95
C PHE A 162 -19.71 -2.03 7.57
N SER A 163 -20.84 -2.68 7.85
CA SER A 163 -21.12 -4.05 7.42
C SER A 163 -21.50 -4.10 5.94
N CYS A 164 -22.03 -3.01 5.38
CA CYS A 164 -22.34 -2.89 3.96
C CYS A 164 -21.08 -2.87 3.08
N ARG A 165 -21.06 -3.75 2.06
CA ARG A 165 -19.98 -3.88 1.05
C ARG A 165 -18.56 -4.00 1.65
N PRO A 166 -18.33 -4.95 2.58
CA PRO A 166 -17.09 -5.03 3.36
C PRO A 166 -15.87 -5.31 2.49
N LYS A 167 -16.02 -6.13 1.44
CA LYS A 167 -14.96 -6.43 0.46
C LYS A 167 -14.45 -5.18 -0.25
N GLN A 168 -15.37 -4.27 -0.58
CA GLN A 168 -15.07 -3.03 -1.27
C GLN A 168 -14.43 -2.00 -0.32
N ARG A 169 -14.92 -1.92 0.92
CA ARG A 169 -14.30 -1.11 1.98
C ARG A 169 -12.86 -1.59 2.27
N GLN A 170 -12.62 -2.90 2.32
CA GLN A 170 -11.27 -3.44 2.46
C GLN A 170 -10.35 -3.08 1.27
N GLY A 171 -10.90 -3.08 0.06
CA GLY A 171 -10.19 -2.61 -1.13
C GLY A 171 -9.84 -1.12 -1.04
N LEU A 172 -10.79 -0.27 -0.64
CA LEU A 172 -10.57 1.16 -0.44
C LEU A 172 -9.44 1.45 0.55
N LEU A 173 -9.45 0.75 1.69
CA LEU A 173 -8.38 0.82 2.69
C LEU A 173 -7.02 0.50 2.07
N GLN A 174 -6.92 -0.60 1.33
CA GLN A 174 -5.68 -1.03 0.65
C GLN A 174 -5.21 -0.05 -0.43
N TRP A 175 -6.14 0.69 -1.02
CA TRP A 175 -5.88 1.79 -1.96
C TRP A 175 -5.72 3.14 -1.26
N ALA A 176 -5.52 3.17 0.06
CA ALA A 176 -5.26 4.36 0.86
C ALA A 176 -6.41 5.40 0.89
N TYR A 177 -7.64 4.97 0.62
CA TYR A 177 -8.85 5.76 0.84
C TYR A 177 -9.46 5.49 2.22
N ASN A 178 -10.22 6.44 2.75
CA ASN A 178 -11.00 6.24 3.97
C ASN A 178 -12.12 5.22 3.72
N PRO A 179 -12.09 4.03 4.36
CA PRO A 179 -13.11 3.01 4.16
C PRO A 179 -14.33 3.18 5.09
N PHE A 180 -14.31 4.17 6.00
CA PHE A 180 -15.32 4.41 7.04
C PHE A 180 -16.27 5.57 6.66
N ILE A 181 -16.49 5.76 5.37
CA ILE A 181 -17.46 6.72 4.83
C ILE A 181 -18.88 6.15 4.70
#